data_AF-A0A9E6EEF8-F1
#
_entry.id   AF-A0A9E6EEF8-F1
#
_cell.length_a   1.000
_cell.length_b   1.000
_cell.length_c   1.000
_cell.angle_alpha   90.00
_cell.angle_beta   90.00
_cell.angle_gamma   90.00
#
_symmetry.space_group_name_H-M   'P 1'
#
loop_
_entity.id
_entity.type
_entity.pdbx_description
1 polymer ?
#
loop_
_entity_poly.entity_id
_entity_poly.type
_entity_poly.pdbx_seq_one_letter_code
_entity_poly.pdbx_strand_id
1 'polypeptide(L)'
;MLKDDATSREGRGSGNTAEALKPVPAAWLTWLRISAICLVLLFAFVGLYRFKSKMGIDLFRSFSLKKMFHLRAVHAEIRRALGPPTPGLLISDTFQRSWIAPELASFWSRIPGAAAYAYGKTVEGDESCLKVENRNTGDWTYVYEEYFPVTPGDKFAYEGRFQTDPGVGVSFGIILYARDGRALDWKYADSGEIETLTWLVRQREFAVPAGIDSIRFYISGSGRGKCWFTRAKFRKLASGSHGDGEQGSFLQ
;
A
#
# COMPACT_ATOMS: atom_id res chain seq x y z
N MET A 1 22.92 6.22 -94.76
CA MET A 1 23.10 4.78 -95.02
C MET A 1 21.93 4.08 -94.36
N LEU A 2 20.94 3.68 -95.17
CA LEU A 2 19.74 2.96 -94.77
C LEU A 2 20.10 1.55 -94.27
N LYS A 3 19.34 1.04 -93.29
CA LYS A 3 18.87 -0.35 -93.30
C LYS A 3 17.63 -0.51 -92.43
N ASP A 4 16.52 -0.78 -93.09
CA ASP A 4 15.31 -1.37 -92.53
C ASP A 4 15.62 -2.79 -92.05
N ASP A 5 14.97 -3.24 -90.98
CA ASP A 5 14.52 -4.63 -90.88
C ASP A 5 13.30 -4.74 -89.96
N ALA A 6 12.31 -5.47 -90.46
CA ALA A 6 10.97 -5.66 -89.91
C ALA A 6 10.87 -6.91 -89.02
N THR A 7 9.66 -7.10 -88.47
CA THR A 7 9.10 -8.35 -87.88
C THR A 7 9.64 -8.71 -86.49
N SER A 8 8.84 -8.91 -85.44
CA SER A 8 7.73 -9.88 -85.36
C SER A 8 6.87 -9.66 -84.11
N ARG A 9 5.58 -10.02 -84.22
CA ARG A 9 4.59 -10.12 -83.14
C ARG A 9 4.83 -11.40 -82.33
N GLU A 10 4.80 -11.31 -81.01
CA GLU A 10 4.41 -12.39 -80.08
C GLU A 10 4.14 -11.70 -78.73
N GLY A 11 2.92 -11.68 -78.20
CA GLY A 11 2.28 -12.84 -77.59
C GLY A 11 1.97 -12.47 -76.13
N ARG A 12 0.98 -11.58 -75.92
CA ARG A 12 0.56 -11.13 -74.59
C ARG A 12 -0.29 -12.23 -73.94
N GLY A 13 0.37 -13.21 -73.34
CA GLY A 13 -0.26 -14.24 -72.53
C GLY A 13 -0.77 -13.67 -71.21
N SER A 14 -2.07 -13.35 -71.17
CA SER A 14 -2.82 -13.10 -69.92
C SER A 14 -3.05 -14.45 -69.23
N GLY A 15 -2.07 -14.87 -68.41
CA GLY A 15 -2.22 -15.97 -67.47
C GLY A 15 -2.97 -15.50 -66.23
N ASN A 16 -4.30 -15.36 -66.34
CA ASN A 16 -5.17 -15.30 -65.16
C ASN A 16 -5.23 -16.70 -64.53
N THR A 17 -4.16 -17.11 -63.86
CA THR A 17 -4.20 -18.22 -62.92
C THR A 17 -5.02 -17.76 -61.73
N ALA A 18 -6.31 -18.10 -61.74
CA ALA A 18 -7.16 -18.04 -60.58
C ALA A 18 -6.54 -18.96 -59.51
N GLU A 19 -5.71 -18.40 -58.62
CA GLU A 19 -5.22 -19.10 -57.44
C GLU A 19 -6.43 -19.55 -56.64
N ALA A 20 -6.68 -20.86 -56.67
CA ALA A 20 -7.71 -21.50 -55.87
C ALA A 20 -7.43 -21.19 -54.40
N LEU A 21 -8.32 -20.39 -53.78
CA LEU A 21 -8.29 -20.05 -52.37
C LEU A 21 -8.17 -21.35 -51.55
N LYS A 22 -7.03 -21.54 -50.90
CA LYS A 22 -6.81 -22.71 -50.04
C LYS A 22 -7.81 -22.65 -48.89
N PRO A 23 -8.48 -23.77 -48.55
CA PRO A 23 -9.45 -23.79 -47.46
C PRO A 23 -8.78 -23.39 -46.15
N VAL A 24 -9.42 -22.48 -45.41
CA VAL A 24 -8.94 -22.05 -44.09
C VAL A 24 -8.89 -23.26 -43.15
N PRO A 25 -7.78 -23.50 -42.44
CA PRO A 25 -7.66 -24.62 -41.51
C PRO A 25 -8.76 -24.57 -40.44
N ALA A 26 -9.44 -25.69 -40.17
CA ALA A 26 -10.49 -25.77 -39.16
C ALA A 26 -10.04 -25.32 -37.76
N ALA A 27 -8.74 -25.43 -37.47
CA ALA A 27 -8.13 -24.90 -36.24
C ALA A 27 -8.28 -23.37 -36.10
N TRP A 28 -8.22 -22.63 -37.21
CA TRP A 28 -8.31 -21.17 -37.22
C TRP A 28 -9.71 -20.69 -36.79
N LEU A 29 -10.76 -21.38 -37.27
CA LEU A 29 -12.14 -21.12 -36.84
C LEU A 29 -12.35 -21.42 -35.36
N THR A 30 -11.66 -22.42 -34.82
CA THR A 30 -11.75 -22.80 -33.40
C THR A 30 -11.13 -21.72 -32.51
N TRP A 31 -9.95 -21.21 -32.88
CA TRP A 31 -9.30 -20.10 -32.17
C TRP A 31 -10.13 -18.82 -32.19
N LEU A 32 -10.73 -18.47 -33.34
CA LEU A 32 -11.61 -17.30 -33.44
C LEU A 32 -12.82 -17.42 -32.50
N ARG A 33 -13.43 -18.60 -32.38
CA ARG A 33 -14.56 -18.83 -31.46
C ARG A 33 -14.14 -18.69 -30.00
N ILE A 34 -12.99 -19.25 -29.61
CA ILE A 34 -12.46 -19.14 -28.24
C ILE A 34 -12.17 -17.68 -27.91
N SER A 35 -11.47 -16.96 -28.80
CA SER A 35 -11.18 -15.54 -28.62
C SER A 35 -12.44 -14.69 -28.49
N ALA A 36 -13.45 -14.94 -29.33
CA ALA A 36 -14.74 -14.26 -29.23
C ALA A 36 -15.44 -14.53 -27.88
N ILE A 37 -15.43 -15.77 -27.40
CA ILE A 37 -16.01 -16.12 -26.08
C ILE A 37 -15.25 -15.41 -24.96
N CYS A 38 -13.92 -15.45 -24.96
CA CYS A 38 -13.11 -14.75 -23.96
C CYS A 38 -13.40 -13.24 -23.94
N LEU A 39 -13.58 -12.64 -25.11
CA LEU A 39 -13.84 -11.21 -25.27
C LEU A 39 -15.25 -10.84 -24.80
N VAL A 40 -16.26 -11.68 -25.06
CA VAL A 40 -17.61 -11.55 -24.49
C VAL A 40 -17.59 -11.67 -22.97
N LEU A 41 -16.87 -12.65 -22.42
CA LEU A 41 -16.73 -12.83 -20.97
C LEU A 41 -16.03 -11.62 -20.32
N LEU A 42 -15.00 -11.08 -20.96
CA LEU A 42 -14.32 -9.87 -20.49
C LEU A 42 -15.27 -8.67 -20.47
N PHE A 43 -16.04 -8.45 -21.54
CA PHE A 43 -17.02 -7.36 -21.58
C PHE A 43 -18.16 -7.54 -20.58
N ALA A 44 -18.67 -8.76 -20.42
CA ALA A 44 -19.66 -9.07 -19.40
C ALA A 44 -19.11 -8.77 -18.00
N PHE A 45 -17.86 -9.15 -17.72
CA PHE A 45 -17.19 -8.86 -16.45
C PHE A 45 -17.02 -7.35 -16.21
N VAL A 46 -16.58 -6.59 -17.22
CA VAL A 46 -16.46 -5.12 -17.14
C VAL A 46 -17.83 -4.45 -16.96
N GLY A 47 -18.86 -4.93 -17.67
CA GLY A 47 -20.23 -4.46 -17.56
C GLY A 47 -20.82 -4.70 -16.16
N LEU A 48 -20.68 -5.92 -15.64
CA LEU A 48 -21.05 -6.29 -14.27
C LEU A 48 -20.28 -5.44 -13.25
N TYR A 49 -18.99 -5.20 -13.46
CA TYR A 49 -18.18 -4.34 -12.61
C TYR A 49 -18.68 -2.89 -12.60
N ARG A 50 -18.98 -2.32 -13.78
CA ARG A 50 -19.53 -0.96 -13.92
C ARG A 50 -20.92 -0.84 -13.27
N PHE A 51 -21.79 -1.81 -13.52
CA PHE A 51 -23.13 -1.88 -12.92
C PHE A 51 -23.04 -1.98 -11.39
N LYS A 52 -22.14 -2.81 -10.88
CA LYS A 52 -21.82 -2.94 -9.45
C LYS A 52 -21.35 -1.61 -8.85
N SER A 53 -20.38 -0.92 -9.48
CA SER A 53 -19.88 0.36 -8.97
C SER A 53 -20.96 1.43 -8.88
N LYS A 54 -22.02 1.35 -9.71
CA LYS A 54 -23.18 2.25 -9.61
C LYS A 54 -24.17 1.87 -8.50
N MET A 55 -24.27 0.59 -8.13
CA MET A 55 -25.22 0.13 -7.11
C MET A 55 -24.70 0.21 -5.67
N GLY A 56 -23.42 0.54 -5.45
CA GLY A 56 -22.85 0.66 -4.10
C GLY A 56 -22.81 -0.65 -3.30
N ILE A 57 -23.02 -1.81 -3.95
CA ILE A 57 -23.01 -3.12 -3.31
C ILE A 57 -21.58 -3.67 -3.31
N ASP A 58 -20.98 -3.72 -2.12
CA ASP A 58 -19.60 -4.16 -1.86
C ASP A 58 -19.44 -5.70 -1.83
N LEU A 59 -19.93 -6.40 -2.87
CA LEU A 59 -19.91 -7.88 -2.96
C LEU A 59 -18.50 -8.51 -2.94
N PHE A 60 -17.44 -7.74 -3.19
CA PHE A 60 -16.05 -8.23 -3.19
C PHE A 60 -15.30 -7.93 -1.88
N ARG A 61 -15.93 -7.26 -0.92
CA ARG A 61 -15.34 -7.08 0.41
C ARG A 61 -15.24 -8.42 1.16
N SER A 62 -16.11 -9.39 0.81
CA SER A 62 -16.10 -10.75 1.37
C SER A 62 -15.20 -11.73 0.60
N PHE A 63 -15.09 -11.59 -0.73
CA PHE A 63 -14.18 -12.39 -1.58
C PHE A 63 -12.78 -11.77 -1.69
N SER A 64 -12.14 -11.55 -0.54
CA SER A 64 -10.70 -11.26 -0.56
C SER A 64 -9.97 -12.57 -0.78
N LEU A 65 -9.26 -12.72 -1.91
CA LEU A 65 -8.31 -13.82 -2.13
C LEU A 65 -7.30 -13.95 -0.96
N LYS A 66 -7.06 -12.88 -0.19
CA LYS A 66 -6.27 -12.91 1.06
C LYS A 66 -6.87 -13.82 2.16
N LYS A 67 -8.17 -14.12 2.13
CA LYS A 67 -8.81 -15.07 3.07
C LYS A 67 -8.71 -16.53 2.59
N MET A 68 -8.68 -16.78 1.28
CA MET A 68 -8.64 -18.14 0.72
C MET A 68 -7.25 -18.78 0.80
N PHE A 69 -6.19 -17.97 0.72
CA PHE A 69 -4.84 -18.46 0.99
C PHE A 69 -4.50 -18.19 2.45
N HIS A 70 -4.03 -19.20 3.18
CA HIS A 70 -3.42 -19.08 4.52
C HIS A 70 -2.08 -18.30 4.48
N LEU A 71 -2.06 -17.16 3.77
CA LEU A 71 -0.91 -16.28 3.61
C LEU A 71 -0.36 -15.82 4.95
N ARG A 72 -1.17 -15.83 6.04
CA ARG A 72 -0.68 -15.51 7.38
C ARG A 72 0.45 -16.44 7.84
N ALA A 73 0.35 -17.74 7.56
CA ALA A 73 1.40 -18.69 7.92
C ALA A 73 2.67 -18.44 7.09
N VAL A 74 2.51 -18.19 5.79
CA VAL A 74 3.64 -17.87 4.88
C VAL A 74 4.33 -16.57 5.29
N HIS A 75 3.57 -15.51 5.61
CA HIS A 75 4.15 -14.25 6.09
C HIS A 75 4.86 -14.43 7.42
N ALA A 76 4.31 -15.24 8.34
CA ALA A 76 4.98 -15.55 9.60
C ALA A 76 6.33 -16.25 9.37
N GLU A 77 6.38 -17.20 8.42
CA GLU A 77 7.62 -17.93 8.10
C GLU A 77 8.66 -17.04 7.42
N ILE A 78 8.25 -16.24 6.43
CA ILE A 78 9.13 -15.28 5.75
C ILE A 78 9.72 -14.29 6.77
N ARG A 79 8.90 -13.79 7.71
CA ARG A 79 9.38 -12.89 8.78
C ARG A 79 10.43 -13.55 9.67
N ARG A 80 10.25 -14.82 10.03
CA ARG A 80 11.27 -15.55 10.81
C ARG A 80 12.55 -15.72 10.02
N ALA A 81 12.45 -15.98 8.72
CA ALA A 81 13.61 -16.16 7.86
C ALA A 81 14.43 -14.87 7.68
N LEU A 82 13.79 -13.70 7.71
CA LEU A 82 14.46 -12.41 7.55
C LEU A 82 15.23 -11.94 8.79
N GLY A 83 14.89 -12.45 9.98
CA GLY A 83 15.50 -12.05 11.24
C GLY A 83 15.25 -10.58 11.63
N PRO A 84 15.71 -10.12 12.81
CA PRO A 84 15.55 -8.73 13.24
C PRO A 84 16.17 -7.76 12.24
N PRO A 85 15.54 -6.61 11.97
CA PRO A 85 16.11 -5.64 11.04
C PRO A 85 17.43 -5.10 11.57
N THR A 86 18.30 -4.66 10.67
CA THR A 86 19.51 -3.92 11.01
C THR A 86 19.15 -2.51 11.51
N PRO A 87 19.98 -1.89 12.37
CA PRO A 87 19.83 -0.47 12.71
C PRO A 87 19.72 0.40 11.46
N GLY A 88 18.80 1.37 11.48
CA GLY A 88 18.52 2.23 10.34
C GLY A 88 17.03 2.58 10.19
N LEU A 89 16.73 3.28 9.10
CA LEU A 89 15.39 3.71 8.73
C LEU A 89 14.60 2.53 8.18
N LEU A 90 13.47 2.21 8.83
CA LEU A 90 12.60 1.09 8.46
C LEU A 90 11.38 1.57 7.69
N ILE A 91 10.75 2.65 8.16
CA ILE A 91 9.65 3.33 7.47
C ILE A 91 10.06 4.78 7.25
N SER A 92 9.81 5.27 6.04
CA SER A 92 9.88 6.68 5.68
C SER A 92 8.73 7.00 4.75
N ASP A 93 7.65 7.55 5.31
CA ASP A 93 6.43 7.84 4.57
C ASP A 93 6.18 9.34 4.50
N THR A 94 6.34 9.88 3.30
CA THR A 94 5.93 11.25 2.95
C THR A 94 4.48 11.29 2.48
N PHE A 95 3.78 10.15 2.47
CA PHE A 95 2.41 10.00 1.97
C PHE A 95 2.21 10.43 0.51
N GLN A 96 3.29 10.52 -0.25
CA GLN A 96 3.24 10.66 -1.70
C GLN A 96 2.95 9.28 -2.29
N ARG A 97 1.73 9.07 -2.78
CA ARG A 97 1.33 7.82 -3.43
C ARG A 97 1.21 8.00 -4.93
N SER A 98 1.75 7.04 -5.66
CA SER A 98 1.40 6.80 -7.05
C SER A 98 0.21 5.84 -7.12
N TRP A 99 -0.57 5.90 -8.19
CA TRP A 99 -1.75 5.05 -8.39
C TRP A 99 -1.43 3.54 -8.53
N ILE A 100 -0.14 3.19 -8.68
CA ILE A 100 0.37 1.81 -8.78
C ILE A 100 1.03 1.31 -7.49
N ALA A 101 1.25 2.17 -6.49
CA ALA A 101 1.90 1.75 -5.25
C ALA A 101 0.93 0.90 -4.41
N PRO A 102 1.36 -0.27 -3.89
CA PRO A 102 0.52 -1.06 -2.99
C PRO A 102 0.22 -0.28 -1.71
N GLU A 103 -0.96 -0.51 -1.13
CA GLU A 103 -1.34 0.07 0.16
C GLU A 103 -0.43 -0.52 1.26
N LEU A 104 0.40 0.34 1.86
CA LEU A 104 1.38 -0.06 2.89
C LEU A 104 0.77 -0.20 4.29
N ALA A 105 -0.51 0.16 4.45
CA ALA A 105 -1.16 0.26 5.74
C ALA A 105 -2.60 -0.22 5.65
N SER A 106 -3.13 -0.67 6.78
CA SER A 106 -4.56 -0.89 6.97
C SER A 106 -5.18 0.27 7.74
N PHE A 107 -6.40 0.65 7.38
CA PHE A 107 -7.18 1.62 8.13
C PHE A 107 -8.38 0.96 8.82
N TRP A 108 -8.56 1.25 10.10
CA TRP A 108 -9.67 0.79 10.92
C TRP A 108 -10.33 1.97 11.63
N SER A 109 -11.63 1.88 11.85
CA SER A 109 -12.39 2.84 12.66
C SER A 109 -13.40 2.12 13.54
N ARG A 110 -13.62 2.66 14.74
CA ARG A 110 -14.51 2.11 15.76
C ARG A 110 -15.95 1.98 15.26
N ILE A 111 -16.42 2.98 14.52
CA ILE A 111 -17.71 2.95 13.84
C ILE A 111 -17.43 2.84 12.34
N PRO A 112 -17.80 1.73 11.69
CA PRO A 112 -17.53 1.50 10.28
C PRO A 112 -18.01 2.67 9.40
N GLY A 113 -17.09 3.20 8.58
CA GLY A 113 -17.38 4.27 7.63
C GLY A 113 -17.46 5.68 8.23
N ALA A 114 -17.29 5.83 9.54
CA ALA A 114 -17.34 7.14 10.17
C ALA A 114 -16.02 7.93 10.09
N ALA A 115 -14.90 7.22 9.99
CA ALA A 115 -13.62 7.80 9.63
C ALA A 115 -13.19 7.31 8.24
N ALA A 116 -12.56 8.20 7.49
CA ALA A 116 -11.95 7.91 6.19
C ALA A 116 -10.60 8.62 6.10
N TYR A 117 -9.71 8.07 5.28
CA TYR A 117 -8.43 8.69 4.99
C TYR A 117 -8.28 8.96 3.50
N ALA A 118 -7.46 9.96 3.16
CA ALA A 118 -7.09 10.29 1.80
C ALA A 118 -5.64 10.79 1.77
N TYR A 119 -4.97 10.56 0.65
CA TYR A 119 -3.68 11.19 0.36
C TYR A 119 -3.92 12.51 -0.38
N GLY A 120 -3.17 13.54 -0.01
CA GLY A 120 -3.35 14.87 -0.59
C GLY A 120 -2.21 15.80 -0.28
N LYS A 121 -2.46 17.11 -0.40
CA LYS A 121 -1.52 18.17 -0.03
C LYS A 121 -1.88 18.80 1.31
N THR A 122 -0.88 19.25 2.04
CA THR A 122 -1.07 20.05 3.26
C THR A 122 -1.73 21.39 2.92
N VAL A 123 -2.38 22.00 3.91
CA VAL A 123 -3.05 23.30 3.74
C VAL A 123 -2.04 24.43 3.51
N GLU A 124 -0.84 24.34 4.09
CA GLU A 124 0.12 25.45 4.17
C GLU A 124 1.25 25.42 3.14
N GLY A 125 1.53 24.32 2.42
CA GLY A 125 2.80 24.26 1.69
C GLY A 125 3.00 23.14 0.68
N ASP A 126 1.94 22.65 0.03
CA ASP A 126 2.01 21.64 -1.04
C ASP A 126 2.80 20.36 -0.70
N GLU A 127 3.02 20.10 0.59
CA GLU A 127 3.66 18.88 1.05
C GLU A 127 2.65 17.74 0.97
N SER A 128 3.08 16.56 0.52
CA SER A 128 2.20 15.39 0.50
C SER A 128 1.86 14.99 1.95
N CYS A 129 0.61 14.62 2.19
CA CYS A 129 0.12 14.26 3.51
C CYS A 129 -0.92 13.15 3.48
N LEU A 130 -1.02 12.46 4.61
CA LEU A 130 -2.17 11.63 4.96
C LEU A 130 -3.16 12.54 5.68
N LYS A 131 -4.35 12.70 5.11
CA LYS A 131 -5.48 13.37 5.74
C LYS A 131 -6.45 12.33 6.26
N VAL A 132 -6.82 12.43 7.53
CA VAL A 132 -7.90 11.63 8.11
C VAL A 132 -9.04 12.55 8.46
N GLU A 133 -10.26 12.18 8.07
CA GLU A 133 -11.49 12.87 8.45
C GLU A 133 -12.34 11.90 9.26
N ASN A 134 -12.64 12.26 10.50
CA ASN A 134 -13.51 11.52 11.38
C ASN A 134 -14.81 12.31 11.64
N ARG A 135 -15.95 11.69 11.32
CA ARG A 135 -17.27 12.32 11.42
C ARG A 135 -17.95 12.06 12.75
N ASN A 136 -17.33 11.28 13.63
CA ASN A 136 -17.81 10.97 14.97
C ASN A 136 -16.70 11.17 16.02
N THR A 137 -16.97 10.77 17.26
CA THR A 137 -16.02 10.86 18.39
C THR A 137 -15.26 9.56 18.66
N GLY A 138 -15.51 8.50 17.88
CA GLY A 138 -14.88 7.20 18.06
C GLY A 138 -13.49 7.11 17.44
N ASP A 139 -12.69 6.19 17.96
CA ASP A 139 -11.30 6.04 17.54
C ASP A 139 -11.16 5.53 16.09
N TRP A 140 -10.03 5.85 15.50
CA TRP A 140 -9.55 5.28 14.25
C TRP A 140 -8.06 4.95 14.37
N THR A 141 -7.58 4.07 13.49
CA THR A 141 -6.17 3.66 13.47
C THR A 141 -5.72 3.39 12.05
N TYR A 142 -4.59 3.97 11.69
CA TYR A 142 -3.83 3.70 10.48
C TYR A 142 -2.58 2.91 10.87
N VAL A 143 -2.52 1.64 10.51
CA VAL A 143 -1.46 0.70 10.94
C VAL A 143 -0.64 0.27 9.74
N TYR A 144 0.69 0.47 9.77
CA TYR A 144 1.57 -0.06 8.73
C TYR A 144 1.53 -1.59 8.73
N GLU A 145 1.41 -2.22 7.56
CA GLU A 145 1.22 -3.67 7.43
C GLU A 145 2.50 -4.49 7.67
N GLU A 146 3.65 -3.81 7.65
CA GLU A 146 4.93 -4.42 7.94
C GLU A 146 5.07 -4.74 9.43
N TYR A 147 5.49 -5.98 9.70
CA TYR A 147 5.84 -6.44 11.05
C TYR A 147 7.34 -6.54 11.13
N PHE A 148 7.91 -5.90 12.13
CA PHE A 148 9.35 -5.93 12.37
C PHE A 148 9.63 -6.99 13.43
N PRO A 149 10.31 -8.11 13.11
CA PRO A 149 10.79 -9.04 14.11
C PRO A 149 11.79 -8.34 15.04
N VAL A 150 11.77 -8.65 16.33
CA VAL A 150 12.55 -7.93 17.34
C VAL A 150 13.18 -8.88 18.34
N THR A 151 14.24 -8.40 19.00
CA THR A 151 14.86 -9.06 20.15
C THR A 151 14.63 -8.20 21.40
N PRO A 152 14.46 -8.79 22.60
CA PRO A 152 14.40 -8.02 23.83
C PRO A 152 15.60 -7.07 23.98
N GLY A 153 15.33 -5.82 24.34
CA GLY A 153 16.35 -4.77 24.45
C GLY A 153 16.65 -4.02 23.15
N ASP A 154 16.18 -4.48 21.99
CA ASP A 154 16.26 -3.69 20.75
C ASP A 154 15.63 -2.31 20.99
N LYS A 155 16.32 -1.25 20.54
CA LYS A 155 15.84 0.13 20.67
C LYS A 155 15.32 0.65 19.34
N PHE A 156 14.22 1.38 19.39
CA PHE A 156 13.58 1.96 18.22
C PHE A 156 13.16 3.39 18.52
N ALA A 157 12.95 4.15 17.44
CA ALA A 157 12.37 5.48 17.50
C ALA A 157 11.34 5.67 16.41
N TYR A 158 10.32 6.47 16.70
CA TYR A 158 9.42 7.01 15.70
C TYR A 158 9.42 8.54 15.72
N GLU A 159 9.09 9.13 14.58
CA GLU A 159 8.92 10.57 14.39
C GLU A 159 7.77 10.80 13.43
N GLY A 160 6.97 11.84 13.67
CA GLY A 160 5.91 12.24 12.74
C GLY A 160 5.54 13.70 12.94
N ARG A 161 5.20 14.38 11.85
CA ARG A 161 4.70 15.75 11.87
C ARG A 161 3.19 15.74 11.64
N PHE A 162 2.43 16.45 12.47
CA PHE A 162 0.97 16.43 12.40
C PHE A 162 0.33 17.77 12.76
N GLN A 163 -0.91 17.94 12.34
CA GLN A 163 -1.80 19.05 12.67
C GLN A 163 -3.22 18.48 12.82
N THR A 164 -4.01 19.07 13.72
CA THR A 164 -5.39 18.64 14.00
C THR A 164 -6.35 19.82 13.97
N ASP A 165 -7.62 19.54 13.70
CA ASP A 165 -8.71 20.45 14.05
C ASP A 165 -8.88 20.51 15.59
N PRO A 166 -9.59 21.53 16.12
CA PRO A 166 -9.93 21.59 17.54
C PRO A 166 -10.75 20.36 17.98
N GLY A 167 -10.44 19.79 19.15
CA GLY A 167 -11.11 18.61 19.71
C GLY A 167 -10.78 17.28 19.02
N VAL A 168 -9.74 17.23 18.18
CA VAL A 168 -9.23 15.99 17.56
C VAL A 168 -7.89 15.63 18.19
N GLY A 169 -7.87 14.51 18.92
CA GLY A 169 -6.65 13.96 19.52
C GLY A 169 -6.00 12.96 18.59
N VAL A 170 -4.66 12.99 18.47
CA VAL A 170 -3.91 12.01 17.68
C VAL A 170 -2.71 11.46 18.44
N SER A 171 -2.33 10.23 18.14
CA SER A 171 -1.19 9.57 18.74
C SER A 171 -0.38 8.74 17.73
N PHE A 172 0.88 8.52 18.07
CA PHE A 172 1.78 7.57 17.41
C PHE A 172 2.14 6.48 18.40
N GLY A 173 2.24 5.23 17.96
CA GLY A 173 2.56 4.15 18.88
C GLY A 173 2.95 2.86 18.20
N ILE A 174 3.12 1.83 19.03
CA ILE A 174 3.61 0.52 18.64
C ILE A 174 2.64 -0.55 19.13
N ILE A 175 2.33 -1.51 18.27
CA ILE A 175 1.62 -2.73 18.65
C ILE A 175 2.66 -3.82 18.87
N LEU A 176 2.59 -4.49 20.03
CA LEU A 176 3.44 -5.63 20.37
C LEU A 176 2.74 -6.94 20.04
N TYR A 177 3.46 -7.87 19.43
CA TYR A 177 2.95 -9.19 19.08
C TYR A 177 3.78 -10.30 19.73
N ALA A 178 3.07 -11.33 20.20
CA ALA A 178 3.66 -12.60 20.59
C ALA A 178 4.01 -13.45 19.37
N ARG A 179 4.77 -14.53 19.60
CA ARG A 179 5.21 -15.50 18.59
C ARG A 179 4.08 -16.21 17.86
N ASP A 180 2.92 -16.37 18.52
CA ASP A 180 1.70 -16.92 17.93
C ASP A 180 0.95 -15.92 17.03
N GLY A 181 1.46 -14.69 16.90
CA GLY A 181 0.85 -13.61 16.13
C GLY A 181 -0.28 -12.88 16.86
N ARG A 182 -0.52 -13.19 18.14
CA ARG A 182 -1.50 -12.46 18.96
C ARG A 182 -0.92 -11.12 19.40
N ALA A 183 -1.71 -10.05 19.28
CA ALA A 183 -1.35 -8.76 19.85
C ALA A 183 -1.37 -8.85 21.38
N LEU A 184 -0.25 -8.48 22.02
CA LEU A 184 -0.09 -8.43 23.47
C LEU A 184 -0.44 -7.05 24.03
N ASP A 185 -0.02 -6.00 23.33
CA ASP A 185 -0.30 -4.61 23.69
C ASP A 185 -0.56 -3.80 22.41
N TRP A 186 -1.67 -3.09 22.37
CA TRP A 186 -2.09 -2.26 21.24
C TRP A 186 -1.60 -0.82 21.32
N LYS A 187 -1.10 -0.38 22.48
CA LYS A 187 -0.73 1.02 22.76
C LYS A 187 0.66 1.16 23.37
N TYR A 188 1.58 0.25 23.04
CA TYR A 188 2.92 0.30 23.58
C TYR A 188 3.68 1.53 23.05
N ALA A 189 4.40 2.20 23.95
CA ALA A 189 5.10 3.45 23.65
C ALA A 189 4.22 4.52 22.99
N ASP A 190 2.89 4.51 23.22
CA ASP A 190 1.96 5.48 22.64
C ASP A 190 2.26 6.90 23.13
N SER A 191 2.31 7.85 22.21
CA SER A 191 2.69 9.24 22.49
C SER A 191 1.72 10.00 23.42
N GLY A 192 0.56 9.43 23.74
CA GLY A 192 -0.62 10.14 24.23
C GLY A 192 -1.34 10.83 23.08
N GLU A 193 -2.64 11.08 23.27
CA GLU A 193 -3.40 11.94 22.37
C GLU A 193 -2.96 13.40 22.55
N ILE A 194 -2.58 14.01 21.44
CA ILE A 194 -2.15 15.41 21.38
C ILE A 194 -3.03 16.11 20.35
N GLU A 195 -3.52 17.29 20.73
CA GLU A 195 -4.22 18.21 19.86
C GLU A 195 -3.31 19.40 19.56
N THR A 196 -3.27 19.84 18.30
CA THR A 196 -2.47 21.01 17.89
C THR A 196 -3.02 21.64 16.62
N LEU A 197 -3.32 22.94 16.70
CA LEU A 197 -3.78 23.72 15.54
C LEU A 197 -2.66 24.13 14.59
N THR A 198 -1.40 23.94 15.00
CA THR A 198 -0.20 24.18 14.19
C THR A 198 0.57 22.89 14.01
N TRP A 199 1.40 22.82 12.96
CA TRP A 199 2.21 21.64 12.73
C TRP A 199 3.20 21.37 13.86
N LEU A 200 3.02 20.25 14.55
CA LEU A 200 3.89 19.77 15.62
C LEU A 200 4.67 18.54 15.15
N VAL A 201 5.92 18.43 15.56
CA VAL A 201 6.70 17.19 15.42
C VAL A 201 6.63 16.42 16.73
N ARG A 202 6.24 15.15 16.66
CA ARG A 202 6.33 14.21 17.78
C ARG A 202 7.40 13.19 17.49
N GLN A 203 8.22 12.91 18.49
CA GLN A 203 9.22 11.85 18.46
C GLN A 203 9.24 11.11 19.79
N ARG A 204 9.58 9.82 19.74
CA ARG A 204 9.77 9.01 20.94
C ARG A 204 10.71 7.85 20.65
N GLU A 205 11.51 7.50 21.65
CA GLU A 205 12.31 6.28 21.67
C GLU A 205 11.74 5.27 22.67
N PHE A 206 11.95 3.98 22.39
CA PHE A 206 11.56 2.90 23.29
C PHE A 206 12.48 1.69 23.12
N ALA A 207 12.51 0.83 24.14
CA ALA A 207 13.20 -0.46 24.11
C ALA A 207 12.19 -1.60 24.11
N VAL A 208 12.42 -2.64 23.33
CA VAL A 208 11.51 -3.79 23.24
C VAL A 208 11.56 -4.63 24.53
N PRO A 209 10.42 -4.93 25.18
CA PRO A 209 10.40 -5.77 26.36
C PRO A 209 10.63 -7.25 26.04
N ALA A 210 10.88 -8.06 27.06
CA ALA A 210 10.98 -9.51 26.91
C ALA A 210 9.65 -10.14 26.44
N GLY A 211 9.73 -11.25 25.72
CA GLY A 211 8.55 -12.01 25.26
C GLY A 211 7.84 -11.45 24.02
N ILE A 212 8.39 -10.41 23.40
CA ILE A 212 7.89 -9.86 22.14
C ILE A 212 8.63 -10.48 20.96
N ASP A 213 7.87 -10.94 19.97
CA ASP A 213 8.39 -11.54 18.74
C ASP A 213 8.47 -10.51 17.61
N SER A 214 7.44 -9.68 17.49
CA SER A 214 7.39 -8.63 16.47
C SER A 214 6.60 -7.41 16.91
N ILE A 215 6.83 -6.29 16.22
CA ILE A 215 6.14 -5.03 16.46
C ILE A 215 5.61 -4.40 15.17
N ARG A 216 4.62 -3.51 15.29
CA ARG A 216 4.11 -2.68 14.19
C ARG A 216 3.99 -1.23 14.61
N PHE A 217 4.26 -0.32 13.69
CA PHE A 217 4.04 1.11 13.87
C PHE A 217 2.62 1.51 13.46
N TYR A 218 1.98 2.36 14.26
CA TYR A 218 0.66 2.90 13.96
C TYR A 218 0.53 4.38 14.26
N ILE A 219 -0.45 4.98 13.62
CA ILE A 219 -0.98 6.32 13.90
C ILE A 219 -2.45 6.14 14.29
N SER A 220 -2.89 6.75 15.38
CA SER A 220 -4.29 6.68 15.81
C SER A 220 -4.83 8.05 16.16
N GLY A 221 -6.14 8.14 16.31
CA GLY A 221 -6.76 9.33 16.85
C GLY A 221 -8.22 9.12 17.16
N SER A 222 -8.81 10.14 17.76
CA SER A 222 -10.19 10.20 18.21
C SER A 222 -10.74 11.61 18.03
N GLY A 223 -12.02 11.81 18.33
CA GLY A 223 -12.68 13.10 18.16
C GLY A 223 -13.15 13.37 16.73
N ARG A 224 -14.05 14.34 16.60
CA ARG A 224 -14.72 14.71 15.35
C ARG A 224 -13.99 15.86 14.68
N GLY A 225 -13.52 15.65 13.47
CA GLY A 225 -12.81 16.66 12.69
C GLY A 225 -11.79 16.03 11.76
N LYS A 226 -10.80 16.82 11.37
CA LYS A 226 -9.71 16.40 10.49
C LYS A 226 -8.38 16.44 11.21
N CYS A 227 -7.48 15.60 10.74
CA CYS A 227 -6.07 15.71 11.06
C CYS A 227 -5.23 15.35 9.84
N TRP A 228 -4.01 15.87 9.84
CA TRP A 228 -3.06 15.73 8.75
C TRP A 228 -1.73 15.24 9.31
N PHE A 229 -1.10 14.33 8.58
CA PHE A 229 0.20 13.76 8.94
C PHE A 229 1.16 13.88 7.77
N THR A 230 2.43 14.16 8.06
CA THR A 230 3.52 14.11 7.09
C THR A 230 4.81 13.63 7.74
N ARG A 231 5.74 13.13 6.91
CA ARG A 231 7.08 12.67 7.29
C ARG A 231 7.07 11.65 8.45
N ALA A 232 6.22 10.65 8.36
CA ALA A 232 6.21 9.56 9.33
C ALA A 232 7.47 8.70 9.16
N LYS A 233 8.27 8.56 10.21
CA LYS A 233 9.49 7.76 10.22
C LYS A 233 9.44 6.76 11.36
N PHE A 234 9.94 5.57 11.07
CA PHE A 234 10.20 4.54 12.07
C PHE A 234 11.59 3.96 11.83
N ARG A 235 12.40 3.85 12.87
CA ARG A 235 13.80 3.41 12.77
C ARG A 235 14.20 2.50 13.92
N LYS A 236 15.05 1.53 13.63
CA LYS A 236 15.80 0.80 14.66
C LYS A 236 17.05 1.59 14.98
N LEU A 237 17.29 1.83 16.26
CA LEU A 237 18.49 2.51 16.73
C LEU A 237 19.63 1.49 16.81
N ALA A 238 20.86 1.98 16.65
CA ALA A 238 22.02 1.14 16.97
C ALA A 238 21.89 0.72 18.43
N SER A 239 22.04 -0.58 18.71
CA SER A 239 22.30 -1.01 20.08
C SER A 239 23.60 -0.31 20.45
N GLY A 240 23.50 0.75 21.24
CA GLY A 240 24.69 1.49 21.65
C GLY A 240 25.72 0.48 22.12
N SER A 241 26.88 0.45 21.46
CA SER A 241 28.08 -0.06 22.11
C SER A 241 28.08 0.62 23.47
N HIS A 242 28.03 -0.17 24.53
CA HIS A 242 28.14 0.30 25.91
C HIS A 242 29.30 1.30 25.95
N GLY A 243 28.95 2.58 25.92
CA GLY A 243 29.83 3.71 25.68
C GLY A 243 29.57 4.63 26.83
N ASP A 244 30.59 4.75 27.66
CA ASP A 244 30.59 5.41 28.95
C ASP A 244 29.90 6.78 28.92
N GLY A 245 29.23 7.06 30.03
CA GLY A 245 28.36 8.21 30.17
C GLY A 245 29.05 9.53 29.90
N GLU A 246 28.51 10.27 28.94
CA GLU A 246 28.52 11.72 29.00
C GLU A 246 27.07 12.19 29.19
N GLN A 247 26.70 12.37 30.46
CA GLN A 247 25.49 13.10 30.83
C GLN A 247 25.71 14.58 30.50
N GLY A 248 25.44 14.95 29.24
CA GLY A 248 25.28 16.34 28.84
C GLY A 248 23.97 16.89 29.40
N SER A 249 24.06 17.59 30.52
CA SER A 249 23.02 18.45 31.09
C SER A 249 22.44 19.38 30.01
N PHE A 250 21.19 19.15 29.61
CA PHE A 250 20.40 20.13 28.86
C PHE A 250 19.24 20.62 29.73
N LEU A 251 19.50 21.70 30.46
CA LEU A 251 18.51 22.66 30.91
C LEU A 251 18.79 23.96 30.18
N GLN A 252 17.86 24.39 29.31
CA GLN A 252 17.25 25.73 29.27
C GLN A 252 16.21 25.78 28.16
#